data_AF-A0A1G4BET1-F1
#
_entry.id   AF-A0A1G4BET1-F1
#
_cell.length_a   1.000
_cell.length_b   1.000
_cell.length_c   1.000
_cell.angle_alpha   90.00
_cell.angle_beta   90.00
_cell.angle_gamma   90.00
#
_symmetry.space_group_name_H-M   'P 1'
#
loop_
_entity.id
_entity.type
_entity.pdbx_description
1 polymer ?
#
loop_
_entity_poly.entity_id
_entity_poly.type
_entity_poly.pdbx_seq_one_letter_code
_entity_poly.pdbx_strand_id
1 'polypeptide(L)'
;VNFNLLFWFFLFGAVSVYAGTCTIQPQSNLDSRINSAFVKRAKDQCQSAGGSPKQGNSASVSCTFRGDAPNSFQRTSNFRVNANGRNVDVRAKVNCSKR
;
A
#
# COMPACT_ATOMS: atom_id res chain seq x y z
N VAL A 1 21.69 1.07 -0.62
CA VAL A 1 20.88 1.74 0.43
C VAL A 1 19.51 1.06 0.48
N ASN A 2 19.28 0.19 1.46
CA ASN A 2 17.98 -0.45 1.68
C ASN A 2 17.09 0.54 2.44
N PHE A 3 16.19 1.21 1.71
CA PHE A 3 15.20 2.11 2.30
C PHE A 3 14.17 1.27 3.07
N ASN A 4 14.43 1.06 4.36
CA ASN A 4 13.58 0.31 5.26
C ASN A 4 12.38 1.19 5.63
N LEU A 5 11.24 0.94 4.98
CA LEU A 5 9.96 1.62 5.23
C LEU A 5 9.44 1.47 6.67
N LEU A 6 10.09 0.64 7.50
CA LEU A 6 9.90 0.61 8.95
C LEU A 6 10.14 1.99 9.61
N PHE A 7 10.95 2.85 8.99
CA PHE A 7 11.22 4.21 9.49
C PHE A 7 9.98 5.12 9.46
N TRP A 8 8.96 4.82 8.64
CA TRP A 8 7.70 5.58 8.65
C TRP A 8 6.84 5.33 9.90
N PHE A 9 7.00 4.18 10.56
CA PHE A 9 6.21 3.87 11.76
C PHE A 9 6.73 4.57 13.03
N PHE A 10 8.00 5.00 13.04
CA PHE A 10 8.63 5.60 14.22
C PHE A 10 8.68 7.14 14.21
N LEU A 11 8.48 7.80 13.06
CA LEU A 11 8.46 9.27 12.98
C LEU A 11 7.10 9.90 13.31
N PHE A 12 6.05 9.09 13.44
CA PHE A 12 4.75 9.51 13.93
C PHE A 12 4.55 8.86 15.29
N GLY A 13 4.93 9.57 16.35
CA GLY A 13 4.60 9.16 17.72
C GLY A 13 3.12 8.76 17.80
N ALA A 14 2.89 7.64 18.48
CA ALA A 14 1.56 7.07 18.74
C ALA A 14 0.76 6.66 17.50
N VAL A 15 0.68 5.33 17.30
CA VAL A 15 -0.54 4.57 16.99
C VAL A 15 -1.77 5.46 16.80
N SER A 16 -1.94 6.05 15.62
CA SER A 16 -3.18 6.71 15.23
C SER A 16 -3.77 5.86 14.12
N VAL A 17 -4.34 4.75 14.61
CA VAL A 17 -5.26 3.82 13.97
C VAL A 17 -5.76 4.37 12.63
N TYR A 18 -5.18 3.90 11.53
CA TYR A 18 -5.76 4.13 10.22
C TYR A 18 -7.18 3.58 10.26
N ALA A 19 -8.10 4.26 9.60
CA ALA A 19 -9.51 4.02 9.83
C ALA A 19 -10.33 4.63 8.71
N GLY A 20 -9.95 4.17 7.55
CA GLY A 20 -10.43 4.60 6.28
C GLY A 20 -10.14 3.46 5.32
N THR A 21 -10.61 3.64 4.10
CA THR A 21 -10.22 2.74 3.03
C THR A 21 -9.05 3.38 2.31
N CYS A 22 -7.87 2.77 2.39
CA CYS A 22 -6.70 3.16 1.64
C CYS A 22 -6.60 2.33 0.37
N THR A 23 -6.74 2.97 -0.77
CA THR A 23 -6.53 2.35 -2.08
C THR A 23 -5.10 2.56 -2.53
N ILE A 24 -4.44 1.49 -2.93
CA ILE A 24 -3.10 1.48 -3.49
C ILE A 24 -3.23 1.08 -4.95
N GLN A 25 -2.95 1.99 -5.86
CA GLN A 25 -3.09 1.78 -7.30
C GLN A 25 -1.80 2.14 -8.04
N PRO A 26 -1.22 1.25 -8.86
CA PRO A 26 -0.05 1.57 -9.64
C PRO A 26 -0.38 2.65 -10.70
N GLN A 27 0.55 3.57 -10.93
CA GLN A 27 0.37 4.66 -11.90
C GLN A 27 0.54 4.23 -13.36
N SER A 28 1.12 3.05 -13.59
CA SER A 28 1.40 2.53 -14.92
C SER A 28 0.74 1.16 -15.09
N ASN A 29 0.43 0.81 -16.34
CA ASN A 29 0.01 -0.54 -16.67
C ASN A 29 1.18 -1.49 -16.39
N LEU A 30 0.99 -2.35 -15.38
CA LEU A 30 1.97 -3.35 -15.00
C LEU A 30 1.73 -4.61 -15.82
N ASP A 31 2.81 -5.27 -16.24
CA ASP A 31 2.73 -6.65 -16.72
C ASP A 31 2.00 -7.55 -15.71
N SER A 32 1.29 -8.56 -16.19
CA SER A 32 0.52 -9.50 -15.35
C SER A 32 1.35 -10.10 -14.19
N ARG A 33 2.64 -10.31 -14.43
CA ARG A 33 3.60 -10.81 -13.41
C ARG A 33 3.93 -9.76 -12.34
N ILE A 34 4.25 -8.54 -12.76
CA ILE A 34 4.58 -7.42 -11.86
C ILE A 34 3.32 -7.04 -11.07
N ASN A 35 2.16 -7.06 -11.71
CA ASN A 35 0.86 -6.88 -11.08
C ASN A 35 0.64 -7.89 -9.95
N SER A 36 0.83 -9.19 -10.21
CA SER A 36 0.64 -10.23 -9.17
C SER A 36 1.58 -10.04 -7.98
N ALA A 37 2.86 -9.73 -8.23
CA ALA A 37 3.83 -9.46 -7.17
C ALA A 37 3.50 -8.20 -6.38
N PHE A 38 3.04 -7.15 -7.06
CA PHE A 38 2.59 -5.89 -6.47
C PHE A 38 1.36 -6.07 -5.60
N VAL A 39 0.32 -6.72 -6.11
CA VAL A 39 -0.92 -7.00 -5.38
C VAL A 39 -0.60 -7.81 -4.12
N LYS A 40 0.24 -8.84 -4.23
CA LYS A 40 0.67 -9.63 -3.07
C LYS A 40 1.37 -8.74 -2.04
N ARG A 41 2.37 -7.96 -2.45
CA ARG A 41 3.12 -7.08 -1.56
C ARG A 41 2.23 -6.03 -0.87
N ALA A 42 1.29 -5.44 -1.60
CA ALA A 42 0.35 -4.46 -1.08
C ALA A 42 -0.64 -5.09 -0.07
N LYS A 43 -1.12 -6.31 -0.34
CA LYS A 43 -1.95 -7.08 0.60
C LYS A 43 -1.19 -7.42 1.89
N ASP A 44 0.04 -7.91 1.77
CA ASP A 44 0.90 -8.24 2.93
C ASP A 44 1.15 -7.00 3.79
N GLN A 45 1.45 -5.84 3.18
CA GLN A 45 1.64 -4.57 3.88
C GLN A 45 0.36 -4.14 4.62
N CYS A 46 -0.79 -4.27 3.98
CA CYS A 46 -2.09 -3.95 4.58
C CYS A 46 -2.37 -4.83 5.81
N GLN A 47 -2.20 -6.15 5.68
CA GLN A 47 -2.40 -7.09 6.79
C GLN A 47 -1.42 -6.84 7.93
N SER A 48 -0.15 -6.61 7.60
CA SER A 48 0.89 -6.29 8.60
C SER A 48 0.61 -5.01 9.37
N ALA A 49 -0.15 -4.07 8.78
CA ALA A 49 -0.59 -2.84 9.42
C ALA A 49 -1.93 -2.98 10.16
N GLY A 50 -2.48 -4.20 10.29
CA GLY A 50 -3.75 -4.46 10.96
C GLY A 50 -4.99 -4.13 10.13
N GLY A 51 -4.82 -3.87 8.83
CA GLY A 51 -5.90 -3.62 7.88
C GLY A 51 -6.42 -4.89 7.21
N SER A 52 -7.64 -4.83 6.68
CA SER A 52 -8.26 -5.87 5.86
C SER A 52 -8.08 -5.53 4.38
N PRO A 53 -7.19 -6.24 3.65
CA PRO A 53 -7.02 -5.99 2.23
C PRO A 53 -8.19 -6.53 1.41
N LYS A 54 -8.58 -5.79 0.39
CA LYS A 54 -9.53 -6.19 -0.64
C LYS A 54 -8.94 -5.82 -2.00
N GLN A 55 -8.94 -6.76 -2.93
CA GLN A 55 -8.50 -6.48 -4.29
C GLN A 55 -9.57 -5.65 -5.00
N GLY A 56 -9.16 -4.54 -5.61
CA GLY A 56 -10.03 -3.68 -6.41
C GLY A 56 -10.00 -4.06 -7.89
N ASN A 57 -10.48 -3.16 -8.75
CA ASN A 57 -10.37 -3.34 -10.19
C ASN A 57 -8.92 -3.13 -10.66
N SER A 58 -8.45 -4.00 -11.54
CA SER A 58 -7.07 -4.04 -12.04
C SER A 58 -6.04 -4.31 -10.92
N ALA A 59 -4.83 -3.77 -11.04
CA ALA A 59 -3.73 -3.92 -10.08
C ALA A 59 -3.93 -3.14 -8.77
N SER A 60 -5.16 -2.70 -8.44
CA SER A 60 -5.44 -1.91 -7.25
C SER A 60 -5.75 -2.78 -6.03
N VAL A 61 -5.28 -2.35 -4.86
CA VAL A 61 -5.56 -3.00 -3.57
C VAL A 61 -6.12 -1.96 -2.61
N SER A 62 -7.36 -2.18 -2.16
CA SER A 62 -7.97 -1.43 -1.07
C SER A 62 -7.58 -2.06 0.27
N CYS A 63 -7.33 -1.25 1.27
CA CYS A 63 -7.00 -1.68 2.63
C CYS A 63 -7.94 -0.95 3.57
N THR A 64 -8.86 -1.68 4.18
CA THR A 64 -9.81 -1.12 5.15
C THR A 64 -9.26 -1.35 6.54
N PHE A 65 -9.06 -0.29 7.31
CA PHE A 65 -8.60 -0.39 8.69
C PHE A 65 -9.76 -0.15 9.67
N ARG A 66 -9.70 -0.77 10.86
CA ARG A 66 -10.71 -0.64 11.91
C ARG A 66 -10.23 0.37 12.97
N GLY A 67 -10.78 1.60 12.99
CA GLY A 67 -10.52 2.68 13.96
C GLY A 67 -11.23 3.99 13.57
N ASP A 68 -10.72 5.16 13.99
CA ASP A 68 -11.10 6.52 13.52
C ASP A 68 -10.01 7.23 12.67
N ALA A 69 -10.26 7.57 11.39
CA ALA A 69 -9.19 8.05 10.50
C ALA A 69 -8.88 9.53 10.73
N PRO A 70 -7.59 9.88 10.90
CA PRO A 70 -7.15 11.26 10.81
C PRO A 70 -7.02 11.64 9.31
N ASN A 71 -8.12 12.14 8.74
CA ASN A 71 -8.21 12.81 7.43
C ASN A 71 -7.94 11.98 6.16
N SER A 72 -8.61 12.35 5.07
CA SER A 72 -8.35 11.81 3.73
C SER A 72 -7.03 12.38 3.19
N PHE A 73 -6.14 11.51 2.68
CA PHE A 73 -4.89 11.95 2.07
C PHE A 73 -4.56 11.16 0.80
N GLN A 74 -3.88 11.81 -0.13
CA GLN A 74 -3.42 11.22 -1.37
C GLN A 74 -1.91 11.38 -1.49
N ARG A 75 -1.20 10.27 -1.66
CA ARG A 75 0.27 10.27 -1.77
C ARG A 75 0.74 9.28 -2.82
N THR A 76 1.88 9.56 -3.44
CA THR A 76 2.54 8.61 -4.33
C THR A 76 3.72 7.97 -3.60
N SER A 77 3.78 6.64 -3.60
CA SER A 77 4.82 5.83 -2.98
C SER A 77 5.39 4.83 -3.99
N ASN A 78 6.70 4.57 -3.92
CA ASN A 78 7.32 3.53 -4.74
C ASN A 78 7.34 2.21 -3.96
N PHE A 79 6.78 1.16 -4.53
CA PHE A 79 6.78 -0.19 -3.99
C PHE A 79 7.79 -1.03 -4.75
N ARG A 80 8.81 -1.53 -4.04
CA ARG A 80 9.73 -2.51 -4.59
C ARG A 80 9.10 -3.90 -4.54
N VAL A 81 8.95 -4.51 -5.70
CA VAL A 81 8.37 -5.86 -5.85
C VAL A 81 9.38 -6.76 -6.54
N ASN A 82 9.45 -8.03 -6.12
CA ASN A 82 10.25 -9.02 -6.83
C ASN A 82 9.35 -9.74 -7.83
N ALA A 83 9.63 -9.56 -9.12
CA ALA A 83 8.96 -10.25 -10.20
C ALA A 83 9.99 -11.14 -10.92
N ASN A 84 9.91 -12.45 -10.69
CA ASN A 84 10.76 -13.45 -11.34
C ASN A 84 12.28 -13.20 -11.17
N GLY A 85 12.72 -12.91 -9.94
CA GLY A 85 14.12 -12.65 -9.62
C GLY A 85 14.59 -11.23 -9.96
N ARG A 86 13.76 -10.39 -10.60
CA ARG A 86 14.05 -8.98 -10.84
C ARG A 86 13.31 -8.11 -9.83
N ASN A 87 14.03 -7.22 -9.17
CA ASN A 87 13.42 -6.19 -8.33
C ASN A 87 12.95 -5.04 -9.22
N VAL A 88 11.66 -4.76 -9.21
CA VAL A 88 11.04 -3.68 -9.96
C VAL A 88 10.48 -2.67 -8.98
N ASP A 89 10.80 -1.40 -9.17
CA ASP A 89 10.23 -0.30 -8.39
C ASP A 89 8.95 0.19 -9.09
N VAL A 90 7.80 -0.12 -8.48
CA VAL A 90 6.47 0.23 -8.99
C VAL A 90 6.00 1.50 -8.30
N ARG A 91 5.79 2.56 -9.06
CA ARG A 91 5.19 3.79 -8.52
C ARG A 91 3.69 3.60 -8.38
N ALA A 92 3.18 3.75 -7.16
CA ALA A 92 1.77 3.60 -6.84
C ALA A 92 1.23 4.80 -6.08
N LYS A 93 -0.01 5.15 -6.41
CA LYS A 93 -0.81 6.14 -5.74
C LYS A 93 -1.54 5.48 -4.58
N VAL A 94 -1.28 5.97 -3.37
CA VAL A 94 -1.98 5.62 -2.15
C VAL A 94 -3.00 6.71 -1.87
N ASN A 95 -4.28 6.39 -1.95
CA ASN A 95 -5.37 7.30 -1.63
C ASN A 95 -6.17 6.73 -0.46
N CYS A 96 -6.07 7.39 0.69
CA CYS A 96 -6.83 7.06 1.86
C CYS A 96 -8.00 8.03 1.99
N SER A 97 -9.22 7.48 2.04
CA SER A 97 -10.42 8.25 2.32
C SER A 97 -10.97 7.89 3.70
N LYS A 98 -11.43 8.89 4.44
CA LYS A 98 -12.31 8.68 5.59
C LYS A 98 -13.60 8.00 5.08
N ARG A 99 -14.06 6.96 5.78
CA ARG A 99 -15.29 6.25 5.44
C ARG A 99 -16.50 7.01 5.97
#